data_AF-A0A848UET9-F1
#
_entry.id   AF-A0A848UET9-F1
#
_cell.length_a   1.000
_cell.length_b   1.000
_cell.length_c   1.000
_cell.angle_alpha   90.00
_cell.angle_beta   90.00
_cell.angle_gamma   90.00
#
_symmetry.space_group_name_H-M   'P 1'
#
loop_
_entity.id
_entity.type
_entity.pdbx_description
1 polymer ?
#
loop_
_entity_poly.entity_id
_entity_poly.type
_entity_poly.pdbx_seq_one_letter_code
_entity_poly.pdbx_strand_id
1 'polypeptide(L)' 'MNAAAAPDSSSAATELRVIADTVERQRDRVGAIAEPFLGTEREDVVATVHEAERQLLIATRALQRAIKALER' A
#
# COMPACT_ATOMS: atom_id res chain seq x y z
N MET A 1 6.32 36.63 15.92
CA MET A 1 6.41 35.15 15.97
C MET A 1 5.35 34.61 15.03
N ASN A 2 5.73 34.14 13.84
CA ASN A 2 4.81 33.44 12.93
C ASN A 2 4.62 32.03 13.49
N ALA A 3 3.42 31.71 13.99
CA ALA A 3 3.03 30.33 14.20
C ALA A 3 2.94 29.68 12.81
N ALA A 4 3.85 28.76 12.49
CA ALA A 4 3.68 27.92 11.31
C ALA A 4 2.32 27.25 11.44
N ALA A 5 1.44 27.45 10.45
CA ALA A 5 0.12 26.85 10.42
C ALA A 5 0.29 25.33 10.63
N ALA A 6 -0.45 24.78 11.58
CA ALA A 6 -0.45 23.35 11.82
C ALA A 6 -0.72 22.64 10.48
N PRO A 7 0.01 21.55 10.15
CA PRO A 7 -0.20 20.83 8.90
C PRO A 7 -1.69 20.48 8.78
N ASP A 8 -2.29 20.82 7.64
CA ASP A 8 -3.70 20.55 7.40
C ASP A 8 -3.92 19.04 7.35
N SER A 9 -4.36 18.50 8.49
CA SER A 9 -4.69 17.08 8.68
C SER A 9 -5.66 16.55 7.62
N SER A 10 -6.54 17.39 7.06
CA SER A 10 -7.45 17.04 5.97
C SER A 10 -6.70 16.82 4.64
N SER A 11 -5.74 17.70 4.33
CA SER A 11 -4.85 17.55 3.18
C SER A 11 -4.01 16.28 3.30
N ALA A 12 -3.42 16.03 4.47
CA ALA A 12 -2.61 14.85 4.73
C ALA A 12 -3.43 13.54 4.63
N ALA A 13 -4.65 13.51 5.18
CA ALA A 13 -5.55 12.36 5.07
C ALA A 13 -5.93 12.08 3.60
N THR A 14 -6.13 13.13 2.80
CA THR A 14 -6.43 13.01 1.36
C THR A 14 -5.27 12.43 0.59
N GLU A 15 -4.04 12.92 0.80
CA GLU A 15 -2.83 12.38 0.17
C GLU A 15 -2.61 10.90 0.55
N LEU A 16 -2.80 10.56 1.82
CA LEU A 16 -2.66 9.17 2.27
C LEU A 16 -3.69 8.23 1.64
N ARG A 17 -4.91 8.69 1.37
CA ARG A 17 -5.91 7.91 0.62
C ARG A 17 -5.45 7.64 -0.81
N VAL A 18 -4.94 8.67 -1.51
CA VAL A 18 -4.38 8.52 -2.87
C VAL A 18 -3.23 7.51 -2.90
N ILE A 19 -2.35 7.54 -1.88
CA ILE A 19 -1.25 6.58 -1.75
C ILE A 19 -1.82 5.18 -1.48
N ALA A 20 -2.79 5.03 -0.57
CA ALA A 20 -3.39 3.74 -0.25
C ALA A 20 -4.02 3.08 -1.49
N ASP A 21 -4.76 3.85 -2.29
CA ASP A 21 -5.36 3.38 -3.54
C ASP A 21 -4.30 2.98 -4.57
N THR A 22 -3.19 3.70 -4.62
CA THR A 22 -2.07 3.40 -5.52
C THR A 22 -1.35 2.12 -5.11
N VAL A 23 -1.11 1.94 -3.81
CA VAL A 23 -0.49 0.71 -3.26
C VAL A 23 -1.41 -0.49 -3.48
N GLU A 24 -2.72 -0.32 -3.34
CA GLU A 24 -3.69 -1.38 -3.62
C GLU A 24 -3.66 -1.81 -5.10
N ARG A 25 -3.72 -0.85 -6.03
CA ARG A 25 -3.55 -1.17 -7.47
C ARG A 25 -2.21 -1.84 -7.77
N GLN A 26 -1.15 -1.43 -7.09
CA GLN A 26 0.17 -2.03 -7.27
C GLN A 26 0.21 -3.46 -6.73
N ARG A 27 -0.47 -3.75 -5.61
CA ARG A 27 -0.63 -5.11 -5.07
C ARG A 27 -1.25 -6.02 -6.11
N ASP A 28 -2.37 -5.61 -6.72
CA ASP A 28 -3.06 -6.42 -7.72
C ASP A 28 -2.18 -6.68 -8.96
N ARG A 29 -1.43 -5.66 -9.41
CA ARG A 29 -0.45 -5.81 -10.52
C ARG A 29 0.70 -6.75 -10.17
N VAL A 30 1.19 -6.70 -8.94
CA VAL A 30 2.26 -7.60 -8.47
C VAL A 30 1.75 -9.04 -8.43
N GLY A 31 0.53 -9.27 -7.94
CA GLY A 31 -0.10 -10.60 -7.95
C GLY A 31 -0.20 -11.21 -9.34
N ALA A 32 -0.60 -10.42 -10.34
CA ALA A 32 -0.68 -10.86 -11.72
C ALA A 32 0.66 -11.35 -12.30
N ILE A 33 1.81 -10.94 -11.72
CA ILE A 33 3.14 -11.42 -12.14
C ILE A 33 3.32 -12.90 -11.80
N ALA A 34 2.67 -13.42 -10.77
CA ALA A 34 2.79 -14.83 -10.39
C ALA A 34 2.05 -15.77 -11.35
N GLU A 35 0.96 -15.31 -11.99
CA GLU A 35 0.06 -16.15 -12.79
C GLU A 35 0.77 -17.04 -13.83
N PRO A 36 1.75 -16.54 -14.62
CA PRO A 36 2.43 -17.37 -15.62
C PRO A 36 3.36 -18.45 -15.04
N PHE A 37 3.71 -18.36 -13.75
CA PHE A 37 4.67 -19.25 -13.10
C PHE A 37 4.01 -20.33 -12.23
N LEU A 38 2.69 -20.26 -12.02
CA LEU A 38 1.95 -21.25 -11.24
C LEU A 38 2.03 -22.63 -11.91
N GLY A 39 2.39 -23.65 -11.12
CA GLY A 39 2.54 -25.03 -11.60
C GLY A 39 3.81 -25.28 -12.43
N THR A 40 4.70 -24.29 -12.54
CA THR A 40 6.04 -24.46 -13.12
C THR A 40 7.08 -24.77 -12.04
N GLU A 41 8.31 -25.11 -12.43
CA GLU A 41 9.43 -25.26 -11.49
C GLU A 41 9.88 -23.95 -10.84
N ARG A 42 9.29 -22.81 -11.20
CA ARG A 42 9.60 -21.47 -10.69
C ARG A 42 8.81 -21.12 -9.43
N GLU A 43 8.72 -22.06 -8.49
CA GLU A 43 8.08 -21.85 -7.18
C GLU A 43 8.76 -20.74 -6.37
N ASP A 44 10.06 -20.54 -6.58
CA ASP A 44 10.87 -19.45 -5.98
C ASP A 44 10.34 -18.06 -6.36
N VAL A 45 9.99 -17.87 -7.63
CA VAL A 45 9.41 -16.63 -8.14
C VAL A 45 8.02 -16.40 -7.55
N VAL A 46 7.17 -17.44 -7.57
CA VAL A 46 5.82 -17.37 -7.01
C VAL A 46 5.85 -17.01 -5.53
N ALA A 47 6.72 -17.65 -4.75
CA ALA A 47 6.91 -17.35 -3.33
C ALA A 47 7.35 -15.90 -3.10
N THR A 48 8.30 -15.41 -3.91
CA THR A 48 8.80 -14.02 -3.82
C THR A 48 7.70 -13.01 -4.15
N VAL A 49 6.90 -13.27 -5.19
CA VAL A 49 5.77 -12.39 -5.58
C VAL A 49 4.71 -12.34 -4.48
N HIS A 50 4.30 -13.49 -3.93
CA HIS A 50 3.31 -13.52 -2.85
C HIS A 50 3.81 -12.84 -1.56
N GLU A 51 5.10 -12.90 -1.26
CA GLU A 51 5.67 -12.15 -0.14
C GLU A 51 5.63 -10.63 -0.41
N ALA A 52 5.92 -10.19 -1.64
CA ALA A 52 5.77 -8.79 -2.01
C ALA A 52 4.29 -8.32 -1.91
N GLU A 53 3.32 -9.14 -2.37
CA GLU A 53 1.90 -8.86 -2.18
C GLU A 53 1.51 -8.73 -0.71
N ARG A 54 2.03 -9.62 0.15
CA ARG A 54 1.80 -9.58 1.60
C ARG A 54 2.31 -8.27 2.20
N GLN A 55 3.50 -7.82 1.80
CA GLN A 55 4.09 -6.57 2.27
C GLN A 55 3.25 -5.35 1.82
N LEU A 56 2.77 -5.34 0.57
CA LEU A 56 1.89 -4.30 0.06
C LEU A 56 0.55 -4.26 0.81
N LEU A 57 -0.04 -5.42 1.11
CA LEU A 57 -1.24 -5.50 1.94
C LEU A 57 -1.03 -4.92 3.35
N ILE A 58 0.12 -5.22 3.97
CA ILE A 58 0.49 -4.65 5.27
C ILE A 58 0.61 -3.12 5.18
N ALA A 59 1.24 -2.60 4.11
CA ALA A 59 1.38 -1.16 3.86
C ALA A 59 0.01 -0.48 3.70
N THR A 60 -0.90 -1.03 2.89
CA THR A 60 -2.27 -0.52 2.73
C THR A 60 -2.98 -0.44 4.09
N ARG A 61 -2.90 -1.50 4.90
CA ARG A 61 -3.50 -1.51 6.25
C ARG A 61 -2.89 -0.47 7.18
N ALA A 62 -1.58 -0.21 7.07
CA ALA A 62 -0.91 0.84 7.85
C ALA A 62 -1.38 2.24 7.44
N LEU A 63 -1.50 2.50 6.14
CA LEU A 63 -2.03 3.76 5.59
C LEU A 63 -3.47 4.01 6.05
N GLN A 64 -4.33 2.98 5.99
CA GLN A 64 -5.70 3.06 6.49
C GLN A 64 -5.78 3.39 7.99
N ARG A 65 -4.86 2.86 8.80
CA ARG A 65 -4.77 3.23 10.23
C ARG A 65 -4.31 4.68 10.41
N ALA A 66 -3.37 5.16 9.60
CA ALA A 66 -2.90 6.54 9.65
C ALA A 66 -4.00 7.53 9.26
N ILE A 67 -4.75 7.26 8.19
CA ILE A 67 -5.92 8.06 7.77
C ILE A 67 -6.92 8.18 8.92
N LYS A 68 -7.30 7.06 9.54
CA LYS A 68 -8.20 7.04 10.70
C LYS A 68 -7.66 7.79 11.92
N ALA A 69 -6.35 7.97 12.04
CA ALA A 69 -5.75 8.72 13.13
C ALA A 69 -5.77 10.23 12.89
N LEU A 70 -5.75 10.67 11.63
CA LEU A 70 -5.81 12.08 11.23
C LEU A 70 -7.23 12.64 11.17
N GLU A 71 -8.23 11.77 11.03
CA GLU A 71 -9.65 12.15 10.99
C GLU A 71 -10.30 12.24 12.38
N ARG A 72 -9.55 11.97 13.45
CA ARG A 72 -10.01 12.08 14.84
C ARG A 72 -9.76 13.47 15.40
#